data_AF-A0AAW6JMR9-F1
#
_entry.id   AF-A0AAW6JMR9-F1
#
_cell.length_a   1.000
_cell.length_b   1.000
_cell.length_c   1.000
_cell.angle_alpha   90.00
_cell.angle_beta   90.00
_cell.angle_gamma   90.00
#
_symmetry.space_group_name_H-M   'P 1'
#
loop_
_entity.id
_entity.type
_entity.pdbx_description
1 polymer ?
#
loop_
_entity_poly.entity_id
_entity_poly.type
_entity_poly.pdbx_seq_one_letter_code
_entity_poly.pdbx_strand_id
1 'polypeptide(L)' 'MAIFRQYIAPFLALLIFTLALVAVSARIFLPSDMAAPAPIGMIIK' A
#
# COMPACT_ATOMS: atom_id res chain seq x y z
N MET A 1 -15.31 -21.38 -12.38
CA MET A 1 -16.12 -20.78 -11.30
C MET A 1 -16.36 -19.30 -11.58
N ALA A 2 -17.50 -18.93 -12.17
CA ALA A 2 -17.79 -17.55 -12.59
C ALA A 2 -17.83 -16.56 -11.41
N ILE A 3 -18.27 -17.02 -10.22
CA ILE A 3 -18.45 -16.19 -9.01
C ILE A 3 -17.14 -15.53 -8.53
N PHE A 4 -16.03 -16.28 -8.51
CA PHE A 4 -14.74 -15.77 -8.07
C PHE A 4 -14.24 -14.62 -8.95
N ARG A 5 -14.32 -14.77 -10.27
CA ARG A 5 -13.79 -13.76 -11.20
C ARG A 5 -14.75 -12.58 -11.38
N GLN A 6 -16.05 -12.80 -11.26
CA GLN A 6 -17.06 -11.79 -11.62
C GLN A 6 -17.50 -10.93 -10.43
N TYR A 7 -17.32 -11.40 -9.20
CA TYR A 7 -17.65 -10.64 -7.98
C TYR A 7 -16.44 -10.42 -7.09
N ILE A 8 -15.67 -11.48 -6.78
CA ILE A 8 -14.57 -11.39 -5.82
C ILE A 8 -13.39 -10.60 -6.41
N ALA A 9 -12.98 -10.91 -7.65
CA ALA A 9 -11.89 -10.17 -8.30
C ALA A 9 -12.16 -8.66 -8.48
N PRO A 10 -13.32 -8.21 -9.01
CA PRO A 10 -13.60 -6.77 -9.11
C PRO A 10 -13.76 -6.09 -7.75
N PHE A 11 -14.31 -6.79 -6.74
CA PHE A 11 -14.37 -6.27 -5.38
C PHE A 11 -12.98 -6.07 -4.77
N LEU A 12 -12.09 -7.06 -4.91
CA LEU A 12 -10.70 -6.96 -4.47
C LEU A 12 -9.94 -5.84 -5.20
N ALA A 13 -10.19 -5.66 -6.50
CA ALA A 13 -9.58 -4.59 -7.27
C ALA A 13 -9.97 -3.22 -6.72
N LEU A 14 -11.25 -2.99 -6.41
CA LEU A 14 -11.70 -1.77 -5.74
C LEU A 14 -11.05 -1.60 -4.36
N LEU A 15 -11.01 -2.65 -3.55
CA LEU A 15 -10.47 -2.61 -2.20
C LEU A 15 -8.98 -2.24 -2.20
N ILE A 16 -8.17 -2.90 -3.03
CA ILE A 16 -6.74 -2.64 -3.17
C ILE A 16 -6.51 -1.24 -3.77
N PHE A 17 -7.29 -0.85 -4.78
CA PHE A 17 -7.19 0.46 -5.41
C PHE A 17 -7.47 1.58 -4.40
N THR A 18 -8.56 1.50 -3.65
CA THR A 18 -8.90 2.50 -2.64
C THR A 18 -7.85 2.56 -1.53
N LEU A 19 -7.36 1.40 -1.08
CA LEU A 19 -6.29 1.34 -0.08
C LEU A 19 -4.99 1.99 -0.60
N ALA A 20 -4.60 1.68 -1.83
CA ALA A 20 -3.42 2.28 -2.47
C ALA A 20 -3.58 3.79 -2.65
N LEU A 21 -4.76 4.25 -3.08
CA LEU A 21 -5.08 5.67 -3.24
C LEU A 21 -4.95 6.39 -1.89
N VAL A 22 -5.56 5.85 -0.84
CA VAL A 22 -5.47 6.42 0.52
C VAL A 22 -4.02 6.42 1.01
N ALA A 23 -3.26 5.34 0.84
CA ALA A 23 -1.87 5.27 1.27
C ALA A 23 -0.98 6.32 0.55
N VAL A 24 -1.17 6.50 -0.76
CA VAL A 24 -0.43 7.49 -1.55
C VAL A 24 -0.83 8.91 -1.18
N SER A 25 -2.11 9.18 -0.98
CA SER A 25 -2.59 10.49 -0.53
C SER A 25 -2.12 10.80 0.90
N ALA A 26 -2.13 9.82 1.79
CA ALA A 26 -1.69 9.96 3.18
C ALA A 26 -0.17 10.21 3.29
N ARG A 27 0.63 9.78 2.29
CA ARG A 27 2.08 9.98 2.27
C ARG A 27 2.50 11.45 2.42
N ILE A 28 1.67 12.41 2.02
CA ILE A 28 1.93 13.85 2.15
C ILE A 28 1.99 14.26 3.63
N PHE A 29 1.27 13.56 4.50
CA PHE A 29 1.22 13.82 5.93
C PHE A 29 2.25 13.02 6.74
N LEU A 30 3.09 12.22 6.07
CA LEU A 30 4.08 11.40 6.74
C LEU A 30 5.25 12.28 7.23
N PRO A 31 5.70 12.16 8.50
CA PRO A 31 6.83 12.94 9.02
C PRO A 31 8.09 12.76 8.17
N SER A 32 8.88 13.81 8.01
CA SER A 32 10.08 13.82 7.16
C SER A 32 11.09 12.72 7.53
N ASP A 33 11.17 12.34 8.80
CA ASP A 33 12.06 11.25 9.27
C ASP A 33 11.63 9.85 8.80
N MET A 34 10.36 9.67 8.42
CA MET A 34 9.83 8.41 7.86
C MET A 34 9.80 8.43 6.32
N ALA A 35 10.13 9.55 5.69
CA ALA A 35 10.25 9.65 4.24
C ALA A 35 11.60 9.14 3.74
N ALA A 36 12.58 8.99 4.63
CA ALA A 36 13.87 8.39 4.32
C ALA A 36 13.69 6.90 3.96
N PRO A 37 14.44 6.37 2.98
CA PRO A 37 14.47 4.94 2.71
C PRO A 37 14.86 4.16 3.97
N ALA A 38 14.24 3.00 4.17
CA ALA A 38 14.62 2.12 5.28
C ALA A 38 16.13 1.78 5.20
N PRO A 39 16.85 1.74 6.32
CA PRO A 39 18.28 1.48 6.33
C PRO A 39 18.61 0.15 5.64
N ILE A 40 19.41 0.21 4.58
CA ILE A 40 19.81 -0.96 3.78
C ILE A 40 21.05 -1.67 4.35
N GLY A 41 21.57 -1.21 5.50
CA GLY A 41 22.86 -1.66 6.04
C GLY A 41 23.09 -1.39 7.52
N MET A 42 22.07 -1.41 8.37
CA MET A 42 22.29 -1.37 9.82
C MET A 42 22.85 -2.71 10.29
N ILE A 43 24.15 -2.93 10.06
CA ILE A 43 24.95 -3.88 10.82
C ILE A 43 25.11 -3.24 12.20
N ILE A 44 24.38 -3.79 13.17
CA ILE A 44 24.54 -3.46 14.58
C ILE A 44 26.00 -3.80 14.93
N LYS A 45 26.78 -2.79 15.27
CA LYS A 45 28.11 -2.96 15.88
C LYS A 45 28.01 -2.62 17.35
#